data_AF-A0A1G3HCV7-F1
#
_entry.id   AF-A0A1G3HCV7-F1
#
_cell.length_a   1.000
_cell.length_b   1.000
_cell.length_c   1.000
_cell.angle_alpha   90.00
_cell.angle_beta   90.00
_cell.angle_gamma   90.00
#
_symmetry.space_group_name_H-M   'P 1'
#
loop_
_entity.id
_entity.type
_entity.pdbx_description
1 polymer ?
#
loop_
_entity_poly.entity_id
_entity_poly.type
_entity_poly.pdbx_seq_one_letter_code
_entity_poly.pdbx_strand_id
1 'polypeptide(L)' 'MAGGWGCPHEVNDRCLKINNLPCDPGMKGCELYGRYRFADESKNTRYWEKKGRADQPNAVRDQPAKDGQPD' A
#
# COMPACT_ATOMS: atom_id res chain seq x y z
N MET A 1 0.74 0.24 -30.11
CA MET A 1 -0.51 0.57 -29.39
C MET A 1 -0.35 0.11 -27.96
N ALA A 2 -0.24 1.02 -26.99
CA ALA A 2 -0.27 0.65 -25.57
C ALA A 2 -1.08 1.71 -24.81
N GLY A 3 -2.33 1.91 -25.25
CA GLY A 3 -3.28 2.75 -24.55
C GLY A 3 -3.79 2.00 -23.32
N GLY A 4 -3.43 2.48 -22.14
CA GLY A 4 -4.43 2.60 -21.08
C GLY A 4 -4.31 1.77 -19.81
N TRP A 5 -3.28 0.95 -19.57
CA TRP A 5 -3.10 0.27 -18.26
C TRP A 5 -1.62 -0.02 -17.89
N GLY A 6 -0.66 0.61 -18.57
CA GLY A 6 0.77 0.46 -18.23
C GLY A 6 1.11 1.23 -16.96
N CYS A 7 1.77 0.59 -16.01
CA CYS A 7 2.28 1.25 -14.80
C CYS A 7 3.27 2.36 -15.22
N PRO A 8 3.20 3.59 -14.69
CA PRO A 8 4.07 4.70 -15.11
C PRO A 8 5.55 4.48 -14.79
N HIS A 9 5.86 3.47 -13.99
CA HIS A 9 7.23 3.08 -13.62
C HIS A 9 7.67 1.78 -14.31
N GLU A 10 6.87 1.23 -15.21
CA GLU A 10 7.20 0.05 -16.01
C GLU A 10 8.04 0.45 -17.22
N VAL A 11 9.17 -0.22 -17.38
CA VAL A 11 10.05 -0.11 -18.55
C VAL A 11 10.57 -1.51 -18.88
N ASN A 12 10.28 -2.00 -20.08
CA ASN A 12 10.66 -3.36 -20.53
C ASN A 12 10.21 -4.45 -19.53
N ASP A 13 8.94 -4.42 -19.12
CA ASP A 13 8.34 -5.36 -18.16
C ASP A 13 8.95 -5.31 -16.74
N ARG A 14 9.77 -4.29 -16.45
CA ARG A 14 10.44 -4.12 -15.16
C ARG A 14 10.01 -2.85 -14.44
N CYS A 15 9.89 -2.96 -13.13
CA CYS A 15 9.48 -1.88 -12.26
C CYS A 15 10.71 -1.09 -11.80
N LEU A 16 10.86 0.14 -12.28
CA LEU A 16 11.93 1.04 -11.85
C LEU A 16 11.75 1.54 -10.41
N LYS A 17 10.52 1.46 -9.89
CA LYS A 17 10.22 1.84 -8.51
C LYS A 17 10.76 0.84 -7.49
N ILE A 18 10.87 -0.44 -7.86
CA ILE A 18 11.34 -1.50 -6.96
C ILE A 18 12.32 -2.41 -7.68
N ASN A 19 13.61 -2.16 -7.45
CA ASN A 19 14.75 -3.05 -7.74
C ASN A 19 14.69 -3.77 -9.10
N ASN A 20 14.11 -3.13 -10.13
CA ASN A 20 13.99 -3.70 -11.47
C ASN A 20 13.28 -5.08 -11.51
N LEU A 21 12.33 -5.31 -10.60
CA LEU A 21 11.53 -6.54 -10.52
C LEU A 21 10.46 -6.59 -11.63
N PRO A 22 9.92 -7.79 -11.96
CA PRO A 22 8.79 -7.89 -12.89
C PRO A 22 7.63 -6.98 -12.50
N CYS A 23 7.13 -6.19 -13.45
CA CYS A 23 6.11 -5.17 -13.20
C CYS A 23 4.69 -5.70 -13.43
N ASP A 24 4.24 -6.60 -12.56
CA ASP A 24 2.92 -7.20 -12.66
C ASP A 24 1.83 -6.42 -11.88
N PRO A 25 0.61 -6.29 -12.43
CA PRO A 25 -0.53 -5.75 -11.70
C PRO A 25 -0.81 -6.53 -10.42
N GLY A 26 -0.92 -5.80 -9.31
CA GLY A 26 -1.16 -6.37 -7.99
C GLY A 26 0.09 -6.92 -7.28
N MET A 27 1.27 -6.80 -7.89
CA MET A 27 2.53 -7.13 -7.25
C MET A 27 3.19 -5.89 -6.62
N LYS A 28 4.14 -6.14 -5.72
CA LYS A 28 4.89 -5.09 -5.01
C LYS A 28 5.60 -4.19 -6.04
N GLY A 29 5.20 -2.92 -6.08
CA GLY A 29 5.74 -1.92 -7.03
C GLY A 29 4.69 -1.37 -7.99
N CYS A 30 3.63 -2.14 -8.25
CA CYS A 30 2.46 -1.66 -8.97
C CYS A 30 1.71 -0.62 -8.12
N GLU A 31 1.24 0.47 -8.75
CA GLU A 31 0.44 1.49 -8.06
C GLU A 31 -0.88 0.95 -7.50
N LEU A 32 -1.42 -0.11 -8.12
CA LEU A 32 -2.64 -0.78 -7.70
C LEU A 32 -2.45 -1.63 -6.44
N TYR A 33 -1.20 -1.95 -6.07
CA TYR A 33 -0.88 -2.85 -4.98
C TYR A 33 -1.51 -2.39 -3.65
N GLY A 34 -2.47 -3.19 -3.20
CA GLY A 34 -3.30 -2.95 -2.02
C GLY A 34 -4.08 -1.63 -2.00
N ARG A 35 -4.35 -1.03 -3.16
CA ARG A 35 -5.43 -0.06 -3.36
C ARG A 35 -6.72 -0.76 -3.79
N TYR A 36 -6.58 -1.77 -4.63
CA TYR A 36 -7.68 -2.56 -5.17
C TYR A 36 -7.56 -4.02 -4.76
N ARG A 37 -8.70 -4.72 -4.77
CA ARG A 37 -8.78 -6.17 -4.63
C ARG A 37 -8.70 -6.80 -6.01
N PHE A 38 -7.79 -7.75 -6.18
CA PHE A 38 -7.66 -8.59 -7.37
C PHE A 38 -8.49 -9.86 -7.21
N ALA A 39 -8.87 -10.48 -8.34
CA ALA A 39 -9.54 -11.78 -8.34
C ALA A 39 -8.65 -12.89 -7.76
N ASP A 40 -7.34 -12.77 -8.00
CA ASP A 40 -6.33 -13.61 -7.38
C ASP A 40 -6.03 -13.13 -5.95
N GLU A 41 -6.31 -13.99 -4.97
CA GLU A 41 -6.12 -13.67 -3.55
C GLU A 41 -4.66 -13.54 -3.14
N SER A 42 -3.72 -14.18 -3.86
CA SER A 42 -2.29 -14.10 -3.57
C SER A 42 -1.73 -12.68 -3.70
N LYS A 43 -2.41 -11.82 -4.47
CA LYS A 43 -2.04 -10.41 -4.71
C LYS A 43 -2.67 -9.44 -3.70
N ASN A 44 -3.55 -9.94 -2.82
CA ASN A 44 -4.37 -9.10 -1.94
C ASN A 44 -3.81 -8.92 -0.52
N THR A 45 -2.64 -9.48 -0.19
CA THR A 45 -2.06 -9.39 1.16
C THR A 45 -2.07 -7.97 1.70
N ARG A 46 -1.50 -7.02 0.93
CA ARG A 46 -1.40 -5.62 1.35
C ARG A 46 -2.75 -4.90 1.35
N TYR A 47 -3.69 -5.31 0.51
CA TYR A 47 -5.06 -4.79 0.53
C TYR A 47 -5.71 -5.07 1.89
N TRP A 48 -5.65 -6.32 2.35
CA TRP A 48 -6.20 -6.75 3.63
C TRP A 48 -5.50 -6.11 4.83
N GLU A 49 -4.17 -6.04 4.82
CA GLU A 49 -3.42 -5.34 5.87
C GLU A 49 -3.85 -3.86 5.98
N LYS A 50 -4.09 -3.18 4.86
CA LYS A 50 -4.55 -1.79 4.87
C LYS A 50 -5.97 -1.69 5.42
N LYS A 51 -6.86 -2.61 5.05
CA LYS A 51 -8.24 -2.66 5.55
C LYS A 51 -8.28 -2.90 7.05
N GLY A 52 -7.50 -3.85 7.57
CA GLY A 52 -7.41 -4.11 9.01
C GLY A 52 -6.84 -2.94 9.82
N ARG A 53 -5.92 -2.14 9.25
CA ARG A 53 -5.46 -0.90 9.87
C ARG A 53 -6.51 0.22 9.83
N ALA A 54 -7.25 0.36 8.74
CA ALA A 54 -8.28 1.39 8.60
C ALA A 54 -9.49 1.13 9.51
N ASP A 55 -9.78 -0.15 9.78
CA ASP A 55 -10.84 -0.58 10.69
C ASP A 55 -10.51 -0.33 12.17
N GLN A 56 -9.24 -0.03 12.51
CA GLN A 56 -8.83 0.38 13.85
C GLN A 56 -8.62 1.90 13.89
N PRO A 57 -9.65 2.72 14.17
CA PRO A 57 -9.54 4.17 14.03
C PRO A 57 -8.88 4.81 15.25
N ASN A 58 -8.53 4.05 16.30
CA ASN A 58 -8.27 4.66 17.61
C ASN A 58 -7.37 3.82 18.52
N ALA A 59 -6.06 3.78 18.25
CA ALA A 59 -5.09 3.23 19.22
C ALA A 59 -3.85 4.10 19.44
N VAL A 60 -3.72 5.29 18.83
CA VAL A 60 -2.61 6.21 19.10
C VAL A 60 -3.07 7.66 19.02
N ARG A 61 -3.79 8.14 20.04
CA ARG A 61 -3.69 9.51 20.59
C ARG A 61 -4.60 9.68 21.82
N ASP A 62 -4.41 8.81 22.81
CA ASP A 62 -4.68 9.20 24.19
C ASP A 62 -3.35 9.09 24.94
N GLN A 63 -2.51 10.10 24.77
CA GLN A 63 -1.49 10.37 25.77
C GLN A 63 -2.19 11.30 26.77
N PRO A 64 -2.44 10.89 28.02
CA PRO A 64 -2.83 11.85 29.02
C PRO A 64 -1.68 12.85 29.12
N ALA A 65 -2.00 14.11 28.81
CA ALA A 65 -1.12 15.23 29.08
C ALA A 65 -0.66 15.08 30.53
N LYS A 66 0.64 14.93 30.73
CA LYS A 66 1.23 14.88 32.06
C LYS A 66 1.03 16.29 32.59
N ASP A 67 0.01 16.46 33.43
CA ASP A 67 -0.26 17.69 34.14
C ASP A 67 1.03 18.08 34.87
N GLY A 68 1.67 19.15 34.39
CA GLY A 68 2.70 19.84 35.13
C GLY A 68 2.04 20.49 36.33
N GLN A 69 1.99 19.75 37.44
CA GLN A 69 1.52 20.25 38.72
C GLN A 69 2.63 21.12 39.34
N PRO A 70 2.39 22.40 39.63
CA PRO A 70 3.35 23.28 40.29
C PRO A 70 3.33 23.07 41.82
N ASP A 71 4.50 23.08 42.46
CA ASP A 71 4.71 23.44 43.86
C ASP A 71 5.90 24.40 43.95
#